data_AF-A0A8T4J6T0-F1
#
_entry.id   AF-A0A8T4J6T0-F1
#
_cell.length_a   1.000
_cell.length_b   1.000
_cell.length_c   1.000
_cell.angle_alpha   90.00
_cell.angle_beta   90.00
_cell.angle_gamma   90.00
#
_symmetry.space_group_name_H-M   'P 1'
#
loop_
_entity.id
_entity.type
_entity.pdbx_description
1 polymer ?
#
loop_
_entity_poly.entity_id
_entity_poly.type
_entity_poly.pdbx_seq_one_letter_code
_entity_poly.pdbx_strand_id
1 'polypeptide(L)'
;LRTNESAMTSAPMRSGHDVKDVHRVMAEEGVRLPVIAKVEKPQAVQNLESIVDAFDGIMVARGDLGVEMPLEAVPLVQKRAVKLCKRNAKP
;
A
#
# COMPACT_ATOMS: atom_id res chain seq x y z
N LEU A 1 -19.92 -1.33 9.80
CA LEU A 1 -19.40 -1.00 8.45
C LEU A 1 -20.13 -1.83 7.39
N ARG A 2 -21.01 -1.22 6.59
CA ARG A 2 -21.64 -1.85 5.41
C ARG A 2 -21.16 -1.11 4.16
N THR A 3 -19.92 -1.35 3.77
CA THR A 3 -19.44 -1.01 2.43
C THR A 3 -19.28 -2.31 1.67
N ASN A 4 -19.92 -2.42 0.50
CA ASN A 4 -19.70 -3.51 -0.45
C ASN A 4 -18.32 -3.33 -1.11
N GLU A 5 -17.27 -3.29 -0.31
CA GLU A 5 -15.88 -3.12 -0.77
C GLU A 5 -15.20 -4.49 -0.77
N SER A 6 -14.76 -4.93 -1.95
CA SER A 6 -14.01 -6.18 -2.12
C SER A 6 -12.56 -6.10 -1.61
N ALA A 7 -12.09 -4.90 -1.26
CA ALA A 7 -10.78 -4.65 -0.67
C ALA A 7 -10.82 -3.33 0.11
N MET A 8 -10.08 -3.27 1.22
CA MET A 8 -9.94 -2.06 2.03
C MET A 8 -8.64 -1.34 1.66
N THR A 9 -8.74 -0.05 1.34
CA THR A 9 -7.56 0.79 1.13
C THR A 9 -7.20 1.46 2.45
N SER A 10 -5.96 1.28 2.90
CA SER A 10 -5.51 1.84 4.18
C SER A 10 -5.03 3.30 4.04
N ALA A 11 -4.85 3.99 5.17
CA ALA A 11 -4.15 5.26 5.26
C ALA A 11 -2.73 5.20 4.62
N PRO A 12 -2.02 6.33 4.42
CA PRO A 12 -0.62 6.33 4.02
C PRO A 12 0.22 5.36 4.86
N MET A 13 0.75 4.31 4.22
CA MET A 13 1.59 3.34 4.89
C MET A 13 3.04 3.83 4.87
N ARG A 14 3.71 3.74 6.01
CA ARG A 14 5.12 4.09 6.20
C ARG A 14 5.98 2.84 6.20
N SER A 15 5.44 1.70 6.65
CA SER A 15 6.17 0.45 6.77
C SER A 15 5.27 -0.79 6.64
N GLY A 16 5.86 -1.97 6.47
CA GLY A 16 5.12 -3.24 6.53
C GLY A 16 4.44 -3.53 7.87
N HIS A 17 4.84 -2.86 8.96
CA HIS A 17 4.24 -3.08 10.29
C HIS A 17 2.83 -2.52 10.41
N ASP A 18 2.50 -1.53 9.58
CA ASP A 18 1.26 -0.77 9.64
C ASP A 18 0.03 -1.66 9.36
N VAL A 19 0.22 -2.81 8.69
CA VAL A 19 -0.84 -3.80 8.45
C VAL A 19 -1.39 -4.39 9.76
N LYS A 20 -0.60 -4.40 10.83
CA LYS A 20 -1.02 -4.96 12.13
C LYS A 20 -2.15 -4.17 12.75
N ASP A 21 -2.11 -2.85 12.64
CA ASP A 21 -3.18 -1.98 13.13
C ASP A 21 -4.46 -2.18 12.33
N VAL A 22 -4.33 -2.34 11.02
CA VAL A 22 -5.47 -2.65 10.14
C VAL A 22 -6.12 -3.98 10.52
N HIS A 23 -5.32 -5.03 10.69
CA HIS A 23 -5.82 -6.35 11.10
C HIS A 23 -6.44 -6.35 12.50
N ARG A 24 -5.92 -5.53 13.42
CA ARG A 24 -6.49 -5.37 14.77
C ARG A 24 -7.91 -4.80 14.71
N VAL A 25 -8.10 -3.70 13.97
CA VAL A 25 -9.43 -3.09 13.78
C VAL A 25 -10.39 -4.06 13.08
N MET A 26 -9.91 -4.77 12.06
CA MET A 26 -10.69 -5.80 11.37
C MET A 26 -11.16 -6.92 12.31
N ALA A 27 -10.29 -7.37 13.22
CA ALA A 27 -10.61 -8.40 14.19
C ALA A 27 -11.66 -7.93 15.22
N GLU A 28 -11.56 -6.67 15.69
CA GLU A 28 -12.55 -6.04 16.59
C GLU A 28 -13.93 -5.97 15.93
N GLU A 29 -13.99 -5.73 14.63
CA GLU A 29 -15.22 -5.65 13.83
C GLU A 29 -15.70 -7.01 13.28
N GLY A 30 -14.95 -8.09 13.49
CA GLY A 30 -15.30 -9.44 13.00
C GLY A 30 -15.27 -9.58 11.48
N VAL A 31 -14.47 -8.76 10.77
CA VAL A 31 -14.35 -8.76 9.31
C VAL A 31 -12.94 -9.12 8.86
N ARG A 32 -12.78 -9.66 7.65
CA ARG A 32 -11.48 -9.80 7.00
C ARG A 32 -11.61 -9.48 5.53
N LEU A 33 -10.97 -8.40 5.10
CA LEU A 33 -10.90 -7.98 3.70
C LEU A 33 -9.44 -7.89 3.28
N PRO A 34 -9.13 -8.05 1.98
CA PRO A 34 -7.80 -7.73 1.45
C PRO A 34 -7.42 -6.29 1.78
N VAL A 35 -6.16 -6.06 2.17
CA VAL A 35 -5.64 -4.72 2.50
C VAL A 35 -4.68 -4.24 1.43
N ILE A 36 -5.00 -3.10 0.82
CA ILE A 36 -4.16 -2.45 -0.19
C ILE A 36 -3.41 -1.28 0.44
N ALA A 37 -2.07 -1.33 0.43
CA ALA A 37 -1.24 -0.25 0.94
C ALA A 37 -1.16 0.92 -0.05
N LYS A 38 -1.44 2.15 0.41
CA LYS A 38 -1.18 3.36 -0.38
C LYS A 38 0.27 3.81 -0.26
N VAL A 39 0.97 3.85 -1.39
CA VAL A 39 2.34 4.37 -1.53
C VAL A 39 2.25 5.81 -2.01
N GLU A 40 2.27 6.75 -1.05
CA GLU A 40 2.05 8.19 -1.29
C GLU A 40 3.10 9.10 -0.63
N LYS A 41 3.99 8.55 0.20
CA LYS A 41 5.07 9.29 0.87
C LYS A 41 6.45 8.76 0.48
N PRO A 42 7.51 9.60 0.47
CA PRO A 42 8.88 9.15 0.16
C PRO A 42 9.37 8.02 1.07
N GLN A 43 8.96 7.99 2.35
CA GLN A 43 9.30 6.90 3.27
C GLN A 43 8.68 5.56 2.83
N ALA A 44 7.47 5.57 2.26
CA ALA A 44 6.83 4.38 1.71
C ALA A 44 7.60 3.83 0.51
N VAL A 45 8.17 4.71 -0.32
CA VAL A 45 9.04 4.34 -1.44
C VAL A 45 10.33 3.67 -0.96
N GLN A 46 10.90 4.16 0.13
CA GLN A 46 12.09 3.56 0.76
C GLN A 46 11.78 2.17 1.31
N ASN A 47 10.63 2.01 1.96
CA ASN A 47 10.19 0.77 2.61
C ASN A 47 9.36 -0.17 1.72
N LEU A 48 9.36 0.08 0.40
CA LEU A 48 8.46 -0.55 -0.55
C LEU A 48 8.50 -2.08 -0.54
N GLU A 49 9.65 -2.69 -0.31
CA GLU A 49 9.79 -4.15 -0.19
C GLU A 49 9.01 -4.69 1.01
N SER A 50 9.24 -4.12 2.21
CA SER A 50 8.52 -4.53 3.42
C SER A 50 7.00 -4.33 3.31
N ILE A 51 6.58 -3.29 2.59
CA ILE A 51 5.15 -3.00 2.35
C ILE A 51 4.58 -4.05 1.38
N VAL A 52 5.27 -4.30 0.27
CA VAL A 52 4.83 -5.34 -0.68
C VAL A 52 4.76 -6.70 0.01
N ASP A 53 5.68 -7.04 0.90
CA ASP A 53 5.67 -8.34 1.59
C ASP A 53 4.52 -8.46 2.60
N ALA A 54 4.17 -7.38 3.29
CA ALA A 54 3.18 -7.40 4.37
C ALA A 54 1.72 -7.27 3.94
N PHE A 55 1.44 -6.58 2.82
CA PHE A 55 0.07 -6.24 2.38
C PHE A 55 -0.44 -7.16 1.28
N ASP A 56 -1.76 -7.24 1.08
CA ASP A 56 -2.36 -8.09 0.04
C ASP A 56 -2.15 -7.52 -1.38
N GLY A 57 -1.93 -6.21 -1.47
CA GLY A 57 -1.54 -5.52 -2.69
C GLY A 57 -1.10 -4.08 -2.38
N ILE A 58 -0.73 -3.32 -3.40
CA ILE A 58 -0.35 -1.91 -3.24
C ILE A 58 -1.03 -1.01 -4.27
N MET A 59 -1.16 0.26 -3.93
CA MET A 59 -1.62 1.33 -4.80
C MET A 59 -0.57 2.45 -4.83
N VAL A 60 -0.01 2.74 -5.99
CA VAL A 60 0.90 3.88 -6.17
C VAL A 60 0.05 5.12 -6.43
N ALA A 61 -0.11 5.96 -5.41
CA ALA A 61 -0.90 7.18 -5.49
C ALA A 61 -0.06 8.30 -6.13
N ARG A 62 0.01 8.28 -7.46
CA ARG A 62 0.89 9.18 -8.24
C ARG A 62 0.61 10.67 -8.01
N GLY A 63 -0.65 11.03 -7.74
CA GLY A 63 -1.05 12.41 -7.46
C GLY A 63 -0.39 12.91 -6.18
N ASP A 64 -0.59 12.20 -5.08
CA ASP A 64 0.02 12.52 -3.78
C ASP A 64 1.55 12.42 -3.84
N LEU A 65 2.08 11.37 -4.47
CA LEU A 65 3.53 11.17 -4.55
C LEU A 65 4.21 12.26 -5.38
N GLY A 66 3.56 12.79 -6.41
CA GLY A 66 4.05 13.90 -7.22
C GLY A 66 4.06 15.25 -6.49
N VAL A 67 3.34 15.39 -5.38
CA VAL A 67 3.46 16.54 -4.47
C VAL A 67 4.68 16.40 -3.55
N GLU A 68 5.06 15.17 -3.21
CA GLU A 68 6.09 14.87 -2.21
C GLU A 68 7.48 14.61 -2.80
N MET A 69 7.60 14.36 -4.11
CA MET A 69 8.87 14.11 -4.79
C MET A 69 8.85 14.61 -6.23
N PRO A 70 10.01 14.75 -6.90
CA PRO A 70 10.06 15.22 -8.29
C PRO A 70 9.18 14.35 -9.21
N LEU A 71 8.38 15.01 -10.07
CA LEU A 71 7.39 14.34 -10.92
C LEU A 71 8.03 13.33 -11.87
N GLU A 72 9.23 13.61 -12.34
CA GLU A 72 10.04 12.74 -13.19
C GLU A 72 10.49 11.45 -12.48
N ALA A 73 10.54 11.44 -11.15
CA ALA A 73 10.91 10.26 -10.36
C ALA A 73 9.71 9.31 -10.13
N VAL A 74 8.47 9.81 -10.18
CA VAL A 74 7.25 9.02 -9.92
C VAL A 74 7.10 7.82 -10.87
N PRO A 75 7.34 7.93 -12.20
CA PRO A 75 7.32 6.77 -13.10
C PRO A 75 8.33 5.68 -12.72
N LEU A 76 9.51 6.04 -12.19
CA LEU A 76 10.52 5.09 -11.76
C LEU A 76 10.06 4.31 -10.52
N VAL A 77 9.45 5.00 -9.55
CA VAL A 77 8.84 4.38 -8.38
C VAL A 77 7.75 3.40 -8.79
N GLN A 78 6.84 3.81 -9.68
CA GLN A 78 5.77 2.94 -10.18
C GLN A 78 6.34 1.68 -10.85
N LYS A 79 7.37 1.81 -11.68
CA LYS A 79 8.01 0.67 -12.35
C LYS A 79 8.65 -0.29 -11.34
N ARG A 80 9.32 0.22 -10.30
CA ARG A 80 9.88 -0.59 -9.21
C ARG A 80 8.78 -1.34 -8.45
N ALA A 81 7.69 -0.64 -8.13
CA ALA A 81 6.53 -1.18 -7.40
C ALA A 81 5.88 -2.34 -8.18
N VAL A 82 5.59 -2.14 -9.46
CA VAL A 82 5.03 -3.19 -10.34
C VAL A 82 5.96 -4.40 -10.43
N LYS A 83 7.28 -4.20 -10.51
CA LYS A 83 8.25 -5.31 -10.55
C LYS A 83 8.27 -6.10 -9.23
N LEU A 84 8.12 -5.44 -8.08
CA LEU A 84 8.05 -6.08 -6.78
C LEU A 84 6.75 -6.88 -6.62
N CYS A 85 5.61 -6.28 -6.95
CA CYS A 85 4.31 -6.97 -6.88
C CYS A 85 4.27 -8.21 -7.78
N LYS A 86 4.74 -8.11 -9.03
CA LYS A 86 4.85 -9.26 -9.93
C LYS A 86 5.70 -10.40 -9.37
N ARG A 87 6.83 -10.08 -8.72
CA ARG A 87 7.69 -11.10 -8.08
C ARG A 87 7.01 -11.77 -6.89
N ASN A 88 6.17 -11.05 -6.16
CA ASN A 88 5.44 -11.53 -4.99
C ASN A 88 4.03 -12.05 -5.30
N ALA A 89 3.65 -12.16 -6.58
CA ALA A 89 2.31 -12.54 -7.01
C ALA A 89 1.18 -11.68 -6.39
N LYS A 90 1.45 -10.38 -6.21
CA LYS A 90 0.50 -9.41 -5.66
C LYS A 90 -0.05 -8.48 -6.75
N PRO A 91 -1.32 -8.07 -6.66
CA PRO A 91 -1.91 -7.04 -7.51
C PRO A 91 -1.23 -5.67 -7.31
#